data_AF-A0A7C6EZ43-F1
#
_entry.id   AF-A0A7C6EZ43-F1
#
_cell.length_a   1.000
_cell.length_b   1.000
_cell.length_c   1.000
_cell.angle_alpha   90.00
_cell.angle_beta   90.00
_cell.angle_gamma   90.00
#
_symmetry.space_group_name_H-M   'P 1'
#
loop_
_entity.id
_entity.type
_entity.pdbx_description
1 polymer ?
#
loop_
_entity_poly.entity_id
_entity_poly.type
_entity_poly.pdbx_seq_one_letter_code
_entity_poly.pdbx_strand_id
1 'polypeptide(L)'
;MNSFGRLFRMHIFGESHGSSVGVVLDGCPAGIPMGPDDFLPDLSRRKAGSLGTTPRQEEDRPELVSGIFNGFTTGAPLTVLFRNTNTRSQDYTQLRETPRPGHADYTASVKFGGFEDYRGGGHFSGR
;
A
#
# COMPACT_ATOMS: atom_id res chain seq x y z
N MET A 1 4.22 -9.76 -9.55
CA MET A 1 4.19 -8.66 -10.54
C MET A 1 3.32 -7.59 -9.93
N ASN A 2 3.88 -6.40 -9.72
CA ASN A 2 3.28 -5.28 -9.00
C ASN A 2 3.01 -4.08 -9.92
N SER A 3 3.00 -4.32 -11.23
CA SER A 3 2.83 -3.32 -12.27
C SER A 3 1.56 -3.59 -13.07
N PHE A 4 0.76 -2.55 -13.30
CA PHE A 4 -0.51 -2.61 -14.05
C PHE A 4 -0.54 -1.51 -15.10
N GLY A 5 -1.22 -1.76 -16.23
CA GLY A 5 -1.39 -0.78 -17.30
C GLY A 5 -0.25 -0.76 -18.34
N ARG A 6 -0.40 0.08 -19.38
CA ARG A 6 0.50 0.13 -20.55
C ARG A 6 1.04 1.52 -20.81
N LEU A 7 0.15 2.47 -21.13
CA LEU A 7 0.46 3.89 -21.32
C LEU A 7 0.39 4.64 -19.99
N PHE A 8 -0.76 4.55 -19.32
CA PHE A 8 -0.87 4.88 -17.90
C PHE A 8 -0.49 3.62 -17.11
N ARG A 9 0.57 3.69 -16.31
CA ARG A 9 1.12 2.55 -15.59
C ARG A 9 1.16 2.81 -14.10
N MET A 10 0.80 1.80 -13.32
CA MET A 10 0.80 1.83 -11.87
C MET A 10 1.75 0.78 -11.33
N HIS A 11 2.63 1.18 -10.41
CA HIS A 11 3.51 0.29 -9.67
C HIS A 11 3.23 0.41 -8.18
N ILE A 12 2.80 -0.68 -7.54
CA ILE A 12 2.53 -0.72 -6.10
C ILE A 12 3.75 -1.27 -5.36
N PHE A 13 4.09 -0.71 -4.20
CA PHE A 13 5.21 -1.18 -3.39
C PHE A 13 4.94 -1.07 -1.89
N GLY A 14 5.82 -1.73 -1.13
CA GLY A 14 5.81 -1.75 0.33
C GLY A 14 5.11 -2.98 0.92
N GLU A 15 5.28 -3.14 2.22
CA GLU A 15 4.71 -4.20 3.04
C GLU A 15 3.94 -3.60 4.22
N SER A 16 2.94 -4.34 4.72
CA SER A 16 2.07 -3.87 5.82
C SER A 16 2.79 -3.47 7.11
N HIS A 17 3.95 -4.08 7.40
CA HIS A 17 4.79 -3.79 8.56
C HIS A 17 6.10 -3.07 8.20
N GLY A 18 6.28 -2.66 6.94
CA GLY A 18 7.33 -1.75 6.52
C GLY A 18 7.05 -0.32 7.00
N SER A 19 7.96 0.61 6.72
CA SER A 19 7.80 2.03 7.09
C SER A 19 6.63 2.71 6.37
N SER A 20 6.35 2.28 5.15
CA SER A 20 5.34 2.85 4.28
C SER A 20 4.94 1.86 3.19
N VAL A 21 3.76 2.10 2.64
CA VAL A 21 3.33 1.56 1.35
C VAL A 21 3.16 2.71 0.37
N GLY A 22 3.10 2.42 -0.92
CA GLY A 22 2.91 3.47 -1.89
C GLY A 22 2.69 2.98 -3.30
N VAL A 23 2.55 3.96 -4.18
CA VAL A 23 2.33 3.76 -5.59
C VAL A 23 3.14 4.76 -6.41
N VAL A 24 3.72 4.29 -7.51
CA VAL A 24 4.27 5.13 -8.56
C VAL A 24 3.35 5.04 -9.78
N LEU A 25 2.88 6.19 -10.25
CA LEU A 25 2.05 6.34 -11.43
C LEU A 25 2.87 7.00 -12.54
N ASP A 26 2.94 6.33 -13.68
CA ASP A 26 3.64 6.80 -14.88
C ASP A 26 2.64 7.03 -16.02
N GLY A 27 2.95 7.95 -16.93
CA GLY A 27 2.09 8.34 -18.04
C GLY A 27 0.92 9.25 -17.66
N CYS A 28 0.97 9.91 -16.49
CA CYS A 28 0.01 10.94 -16.13
C CYS A 28 0.28 12.21 -16.96
N PRO A 29 -0.71 12.81 -17.66
CA PRO A 29 -0.52 14.07 -18.37
C PRO A 29 -0.13 15.21 -17.42
N ALA A 30 0.62 16.19 -17.93
CA ALA A 30 0.91 17.42 -17.19
C ALA A 30 -0.30 18.37 -17.15
N GLY A 31 -0.35 19.26 -16.15
CA GLY A 31 -1.34 20.33 -16.03
C GLY A 31 -2.66 19.93 -15.36
N ILE A 32 -2.75 18.74 -14.77
CA ILE A 32 -3.93 18.32 -14.01
C ILE A 32 -3.81 18.88 -12.58
N PRO A 33 -4.78 19.67 -12.09
CA PRO A 33 -4.76 20.14 -10.71
C PRO A 33 -4.91 18.95 -9.76
N MET A 34 -4.01 18.86 -8.78
CA MET A 34 -3.99 17.76 -7.81
C MET A 34 -3.27 18.16 -6.51
N GLY A 35 -3.85 17.79 -5.38
CA GLY A 35 -3.28 17.89 -4.05
C GLY A 35 -3.62 16.69 -3.16
N PRO A 36 -3.05 16.62 -1.94
CA PRO A 36 -3.27 15.51 -1.01
C PRO A 36 -4.74 15.33 -0.61
N ASP A 37 -5.51 16.41 -0.57
CA ASP A 37 -6.90 16.40 -0.11
C ASP A 37 -7.86 15.74 -1.12
N ASP A 38 -7.48 15.69 -2.40
CA ASP A 38 -8.28 15.06 -3.46
C ASP A 38 -8.48 13.55 -3.24
N PHE A 39 -7.60 12.92 -2.46
CA PHE A 39 -7.65 11.49 -2.15
C PHE A 39 -8.59 11.18 -0.96
N LEU A 40 -8.89 12.17 -0.11
CA LEU A 40 -9.60 11.96 1.15
C LEU A 40 -10.99 11.33 0.99
N PRO A 41 -11.82 11.71 -0.01
CA PRO A 41 -13.12 11.06 -0.21
C PRO A 41 -12.98 9.56 -0.47
N ASP A 42 -12.00 9.16 -1.28
CA ASP A 42 -11.79 7.76 -1.66
C ASP A 42 -11.19 6.96 -0.50
N LEU A 43 -10.21 7.54 0.20
CA LEU A 43 -9.60 6.94 1.38
C LEU A 43 -10.61 6.78 2.51
N SER A 44 -11.50 7.75 2.71
CA SER A 44 -12.57 7.67 3.71
C SER A 44 -13.56 6.55 3.40
N ARG A 45 -13.91 6.33 2.12
CA ARG A 45 -14.75 5.19 1.71
C ARG A 45 -14.06 3.84 1.89
N ARG A 46 -12.73 3.79 1.74
CA ARG A 46 -11.92 2.56 1.91
C ARG A 46 -11.77 2.15 3.38
N LYS A 47 -11.73 3.12 4.31
CA LYS A 47 -11.45 2.85 5.73
C LYS A 47 -12.41 1.82 6.32
N ALA A 48 -11.84 0.91 7.10
CA ALA A 48 -12.60 -0.01 7.95
C ALA A 48 -13.40 0.77 9.01
N GLY A 49 -14.51 0.19 9.48
CA GLY A 49 -15.40 0.88 10.42
C GLY A 49 -16.72 0.16 10.70
N SER A 50 -17.05 -0.89 9.93
CA SER A 50 -18.17 -1.76 10.23
C SER A 50 -17.82 -2.81 11.30
N LEU A 51 -18.84 -3.33 11.97
CA LEU A 51 -18.71 -4.44 12.91
C LEU A 51 -18.03 -5.63 12.24
N GLY A 52 -17.03 -6.21 12.92
CA GLY A 52 -16.23 -7.33 12.39
C GLY A 52 -15.01 -6.92 11.55
N THR A 53 -14.75 -5.62 11.36
CA THR A 53 -13.53 -5.13 10.70
C THR A 53 -12.41 -4.84 11.69
N THR A 54 -11.20 -4.62 11.18
CA THR A 54 -10.03 -4.33 12.00
C THR A 54 -10.24 -3.08 12.87
N PRO A 55 -9.85 -3.10 14.17
CA PRO A 55 -9.89 -1.92 15.01
C PRO A 55 -8.75 -0.94 14.69
N ARG A 56 -7.79 -1.33 13.83
CA ARG A 56 -6.66 -0.48 13.46
C ARG A 56 -7.17 0.66 12.59
N GLN A 57 -7.01 1.89 13.10
CA GLN A 57 -7.19 3.10 12.32
C GLN A 57 -5.80 3.64 11.95
N GLU A 58 -5.50 3.62 10.66
CA GLU A 58 -4.39 4.38 10.09
C GLU A 58 -4.93 5.74 9.64
N GLU A 59 -4.13 6.80 9.78
CA GLU A 59 -4.53 8.13 9.30
C GLU A 59 -4.74 8.09 7.77
N ASP A 60 -3.97 7.25 7.07
CA ASP A 60 -3.96 7.09 5.61
C ASP A 60 -3.73 8.41 4.87
N ARG A 61 -2.95 9.32 5.45
CA ARG A 61 -2.65 10.59 4.80
C ARG A 61 -1.69 10.38 3.62
N PRO A 62 -2.06 10.78 2.39
CA PRO A 62 -1.18 10.67 1.24
C PRO A 62 -0.05 11.70 1.30
N GLU A 63 1.17 11.25 1.03
CA GLU A 63 2.37 12.06 0.87
C GLU A 63 2.78 12.06 -0.61
N LEU A 64 2.64 13.20 -1.28
CA LEU A 64 2.99 13.38 -2.70
C LEU A 64 4.50 13.68 -2.79
N VAL A 65 5.29 12.71 -3.24
CA VAL A 65 6.75 12.77 -3.23
C VAL A 65 7.34 13.30 -4.53
N SER A 66 6.70 13.01 -5.66
CA SER A 66 7.17 13.41 -7.00
C SER A 66 5.99 13.64 -7.94
N GLY A 67 6.25 14.24 -9.10
CA GLY A 67 5.26 14.36 -10.18
C GLY A 67 4.28 15.53 -10.02
N ILE A 68 4.33 16.27 -8.91
CA ILE A 68 3.52 17.48 -8.65
C ILE A 68 4.43 18.69 -8.45
N PHE A 69 4.05 19.82 -9.05
CA PHE A 69 4.67 21.12 -8.81
C PHE A 69 3.61 22.21 -8.90
N ASN A 70 3.60 23.16 -7.94
CA ASN A 70 2.62 24.24 -7.83
C ASN A 70 1.14 23.78 -7.89
N GLY A 71 0.83 22.59 -7.36
CA GLY A 71 -0.52 22.04 -7.33
C GLY A 71 -0.99 21.41 -8.64
N PHE A 72 -0.08 21.18 -9.60
CA PHE A 72 -0.39 20.52 -10.87
C PHE A 72 0.54 19.34 -11.14
N THR A 73 0.04 18.35 -11.87
CA THR A 73 0.86 17.27 -12.42
C THR A 73 1.88 17.81 -13.41
N THR A 74 3.08 17.24 -13.39
CA THR A 74 4.21 17.70 -14.21
C THR A 74 4.42 16.87 -15.46
N GLY A 75 3.73 15.74 -15.60
CA GLY A 75 4.01 14.74 -16.63
C GLY A 75 5.10 13.73 -16.24
N ALA A 76 5.90 14.02 -15.21
CA ALA A 76 6.85 13.09 -14.64
C ALA A 76 6.13 12.04 -13.75
N PRO A 77 6.78 10.91 -13.42
CA PRO A 77 6.20 9.91 -12.54
C PRO A 77 5.73 10.50 -11.20
N LEU A 78 4.47 10.22 -10.86
CA LEU A 78 3.81 10.64 -9.65
C LEU A 78 3.96 9.55 -8.58
N THR A 79 4.68 9.88 -7.50
CA THR A 79 4.86 8.95 -6.37
C THR A 79 4.00 9.40 -5.20
N VAL A 80 3.15 8.51 -4.72
CA VAL A 80 2.30 8.72 -3.54
C VAL A 80 2.66 7.71 -2.47
N LEU A 81 2.97 8.19 -1.28
CA LEU A 81 3.32 7.39 -0.11
C LEU A 81 2.23 7.45 0.96
N PHE A 82 2.11 6.36 1.71
CA PHE A 82 1.32 6.27 2.92
C PHE A 82 2.17 5.65 4.03
N ARG A 83 2.33 6.34 5.15
CA ARG A 83 3.12 5.84 6.28
C ARG A 83 2.30 4.80 7.06
N ASN A 84 2.96 3.73 7.48
CA ASN A 84 2.36 2.76 8.39
C ASN A 84 2.67 3.22 9.83
N THR A 85 1.65 3.56 10.61
CA THR A 85 1.82 4.12 11.96
C THR A 85 1.38 3.18 13.08
N ASN A 86 0.58 2.16 12.77
CA ASN A 86 -0.02 1.25 13.75
C ASN A 86 0.29 -0.21 13.44
N THR A 87 1.58 -0.54 13.43
CA THR A 87 2.07 -1.90 13.16
C THR A 87 2.29 -2.66 14.47
N ARG A 88 1.74 -3.88 14.57
CA ARG A 88 1.93 -4.78 15.73
C ARG A 88 2.61 -6.06 15.27
N SER A 89 3.93 -5.98 15.13
CA SER A 89 4.73 -7.05 14.52
C SER A 89 4.81 -8.33 15.35
N GLN A 90 4.64 -8.25 16.68
CA GLN A 90 4.91 -9.36 17.61
C GLN A 90 3.92 -10.53 17.47
N ASP A 91 2.71 -10.29 16.97
CA ASP A 91 1.65 -11.30 16.89
C ASP A 91 1.84 -12.32 15.74
N TYR A 92 2.83 -12.12 14.87
CA TYR A 92 2.90 -12.81 13.58
C TYR A 92 4.00 -13.88 13.46
N THR A 93 4.89 -14.03 14.44
CA THR A 93 6.03 -14.97 14.37
C THR A 93 5.59 -16.42 14.20
N GLN A 94 4.46 -16.81 14.80
CA GLN A 94 3.90 -18.15 14.71
C GLN A 94 3.39 -18.51 13.29
N LEU A 95 3.16 -17.51 12.43
CA LEU A 95 2.67 -17.76 11.05
C LEU A 95 3.68 -18.48 10.17
N ARG A 96 4.97 -18.47 10.54
CA ARG A 96 6.01 -19.25 9.87
C ARG A 96 5.77 -20.75 10.03
N GLU A 97 5.29 -21.17 11.18
CA GLU A 97 5.09 -22.58 11.52
C GLU A 97 3.66 -23.03 11.24
N THR A 98 2.68 -22.14 11.44
CA THR A 98 1.26 -22.43 11.24
C THR A 98 0.63 -21.41 10.28
N PRO A 99 0.66 -21.68 8.96
CA PRO A 99 0.01 -20.84 7.95
C PRO A 99 -1.50 -20.73 8.18
N ARG A 100 -2.09 -19.53 8.04
CA ARG A 100 -3.54 -19.35 8.20
C ARG A 100 -4.30 -19.93 7.00
N PRO A 101 -5.35 -20.73 7.21
CA PRO A 101 -6.20 -21.20 6.12
C PRO A 101 -6.77 -20.03 5.30
N GLY A 102 -6.67 -20.12 3.97
CA GLY A 102 -7.16 -19.09 3.04
C GLY A 102 -6.26 -17.87 2.86
N HIS A 103 -5.13 -17.77 3.58
CA HIS A 103 -4.15 -16.70 3.41
C HIS A 103 -2.96 -17.13 2.53
N ALA A 104 -2.19 -16.14 2.09
CA ALA A 104 -1.00 -16.34 1.26
C ALA A 104 0.23 -16.85 2.04
N ASP A 105 0.13 -17.07 3.36
CA ASP A 105 1.26 -17.36 4.25
C ASP A 105 2.15 -18.51 3.71
N TYR A 106 1.54 -19.67 3.41
CA TYR A 106 2.28 -20.84 2.93
C TYR A 106 2.80 -20.66 1.49
N THR A 107 1.97 -20.14 0.59
CA THR A 107 2.34 -20.01 -0.83
C THR A 107 3.43 -18.96 -1.03
N ALA A 108 3.40 -17.87 -0.24
CA ALA A 108 4.46 -16.88 -0.20
C ALA A 108 5.77 -17.48 0.30
N SER A 109 5.72 -18.21 1.42
CA SER A 109 6.88 -18.89 2.00
C SER A 109 7.56 -19.84 1.00
N VAL A 110 6.79 -20.70 0.34
CA VAL A 110 7.33 -21.60 -0.68
C VAL A 110 7.89 -20.83 -1.88
N LYS A 111 7.18 -19.82 -2.38
CA LYS A 111 7.59 -19.05 -3.57
C LYS A 111 8.86 -18.24 -3.36
N PHE A 112 9.02 -17.64 -2.18
CA PHE A 112 10.14 -16.77 -1.86
C PHE A 112 11.21 -17.46 -1.01
N GLY A 113 11.11 -18.76 -0.79
CA GLY A 113 12.09 -19.52 -0.01
C GLY A 113 12.16 -19.11 1.46
N GLY A 114 11.07 -18.60 2.02
CA GLY A 114 11.02 -18.12 3.40
C GLY A 114 11.70 -16.77 3.62
N PHE A 115 11.88 -15.95 2.59
CA PHE A 115 12.46 -14.59 2.70
C PHE A 115 11.42 -13.47 2.61
N GLU A 116 10.14 -13.81 2.51
CA GLU A 116 9.03 -12.86 2.57
C GLU A 116 8.88 -12.23 3.97
N ASP A 117 8.39 -11.00 4.00
CA ASP A 117 7.87 -10.42 5.23
C ASP A 117 6.51 -11.06 5.57
N TYR A 118 6.49 -11.98 6.52
CA TYR A 118 5.27 -12.66 6.95
C TYR A 118 4.39 -11.79 7.87
N ARG A 119 4.93 -10.68 8.40
CA ARG A 119 4.22 -9.86 9.39
C ARG A 119 3.02 -9.19 8.74
N GLY A 120 1.82 -9.39 9.31
CA GLY A 120 0.58 -8.82 8.77
C GLY A 120 0.21 -9.26 7.35
N GLY A 121 0.80 -10.36 6.85
CA GLY A 121 0.65 -10.80 5.47
C GLY A 121 1.59 -10.10 4.48
N GLY A 122 2.51 -9.24 4.95
CA GLY A 122 3.54 -8.62 4.10
C GLY A 122 2.97 -7.84 2.93
N HIS A 123 3.48 -8.14 1.73
CA HIS A 123 3.02 -7.61 0.45
C HIS A 123 1.61 -8.11 0.05
N PHE A 124 1.12 -9.20 0.63
CA PHE A 124 -0.19 -9.79 0.34
C PHE A 124 -1.29 -9.28 1.28
N SER A 125 -0.95 -8.33 2.15
CA SER A 125 -1.89 -7.70 3.06
C SER A 125 -2.92 -6.86 2.30
N GLY A 126 -4.05 -6.56 2.93
CA GLY A 126 -5.02 -5.59 2.42
C GLY A 126 -4.60 -4.11 2.65
N ARG A 127 -3.33 -3.86 2.96
CA ARG A 127 -2.76 -2.53 3.23
C ARG A 127 -2.48 -1.79 1.94
#